data_AF-A0A139CUV9-F1
#
_entry.id   AF-A0A139CUV9-F1
#
_cell.length_a   1.000
_cell.length_b   1.000
_cell.length_c   1.000
_cell.angle_alpha   90.00
_cell.angle_beta   90.00
_cell.angle_gamma   90.00
#
_symmetry.space_group_name_H-M   'P 1'
#
loop_
_entity.id
_entity.type
_entity.pdbx_description
1 polymer ?
#
loop_
_entity_poly.entity_id
_entity_poly.type
_entity_poly.pdbx_seq_one_letter_code
_entity_poly.pdbx_strand_id
1 'polypeptide(L)'
;MVQGQKKNIRDNIICDEQAADALPMRFTAAAIILLVLTFLSGTAFSGIMEKKSLHDAEAVVSTIESNAEMISANGAGNRITLDIDVPEKVTLVLGAVPGREDKWPGDARNYYIITDSKQLMGESPAAYSNEYLNGTAVFGPGNHRIVLESVKRTTDNRIFVKIYEN
;
A
#
# COMPACT_ATOMS: atom_id res chain seq x y z
N MET A 1 -57.09 32.36 -71.10
CA MET A 1 -55.74 32.05 -70.56
C MET A 1 -55.53 32.88 -69.31
N VAL A 2 -55.65 32.30 -68.12
CA VAL A 2 -55.23 32.92 -66.86
C VAL A 2 -54.40 31.87 -66.14
N GLN A 3 -53.13 32.22 -65.96
CA GLN A 3 -52.02 31.35 -65.62
C GLN A 3 -52.00 31.12 -64.11
N GLY A 4 -51.98 29.85 -63.69
CA GLY A 4 -52.00 29.46 -62.29
C GLY A 4 -50.80 29.99 -61.51
N GLN A 5 -51.08 30.58 -60.34
CA GLN A 5 -50.03 30.98 -59.40
C GLN A 5 -49.38 29.73 -58.79
N LYS A 6 -48.14 29.44 -59.21
CA LYS A 6 -47.25 28.52 -58.50
C LYS A 6 -46.86 29.13 -57.16
N LYS A 7 -47.46 28.64 -56.08
CA LYS A 7 -47.04 28.88 -54.69
C LYS A 7 -45.63 28.31 -54.52
N ASN A 8 -44.64 29.19 -54.46
CA ASN A 8 -43.24 28.84 -54.23
C ASN A 8 -43.08 28.56 -52.73
N ILE A 9 -43.20 27.30 -52.33
CA ILE A 9 -42.85 26.83 -51.00
C ILE A 9 -41.32 26.80 -50.99
N ARG A 10 -40.69 27.96 -50.76
CA ARG A 10 -39.32 27.98 -50.31
C ARG A 10 -39.38 27.59 -48.85
N ASP A 11 -38.96 26.36 -48.58
CA ASP A 11 -38.68 25.86 -47.25
C ASP A 11 -37.77 26.87 -46.55
N ASN A 12 -38.34 27.60 -45.60
CA ASN A 12 -37.56 28.24 -44.54
C ASN A 12 -37.03 27.08 -43.68
N ILE A 13 -35.93 26.48 -44.11
CA ILE A 13 -35.04 25.80 -43.17
C ILE A 13 -34.45 26.93 -42.34
N ILE A 14 -35.12 27.19 -41.21
CA ILE A 14 -34.52 27.98 -40.13
C ILE A 14 -33.37 27.10 -39.64
N CYS A 15 -32.18 27.30 -40.20
CA CYS A 15 -30.96 26.83 -39.59
C CYS A 15 -30.87 27.58 -38.27
N ASP A 16 -31.19 26.90 -37.19
CA ASP A 16 -31.02 27.37 -35.82
C ASP A 16 -29.51 27.46 -35.55
N GLU A 17 -28.89 28.57 -35.98
CA GLU A 17 -27.46 28.85 -35.82
C GLU A 17 -27.05 28.88 -34.34
N GLN A 18 -27.99 29.09 -33.41
CA GLN A 18 -27.71 29.02 -31.96
C GLN A 18 -27.35 27.61 -31.48
N ALA A 19 -27.86 26.56 -32.15
CA ALA A 19 -27.51 25.18 -31.81
C ALA A 19 -26.07 24.82 -32.21
N ALA A 20 -25.58 25.40 -33.31
CA ALA A 20 -24.21 25.21 -33.80
C ALA A 20 -23.19 26.03 -32.98
N ASP A 21 -23.55 27.24 -32.55
CA ASP A 21 -22.66 28.13 -31.79
C ASP A 21 -22.54 27.73 -30.31
N ALA A 22 -23.53 26.99 -29.78
CA ALA A 22 -23.45 26.39 -28.45
C ALA A 22 -22.66 25.07 -28.42
N LEU A 23 -22.35 24.47 -29.58
CA LEU A 23 -21.66 23.17 -29.68
C LEU A 23 -20.22 23.23 -29.11
N PRO A 24 -19.38 24.23 -29.46
CA PRO A 24 -18.04 24.37 -28.89
C PRO A 24 -18.07 24.63 -27.38
N MET A 25 -19.06 25.37 -26.90
CA MET A 25 -19.23 25.70 -25.49
C MET A 25 -19.62 24.46 -24.66
N ARG A 26 -20.57 23.65 -25.16
CA ARG A 26 -20.97 22.38 -24.53
C ARG A 26 -19.83 21.37 -24.52
N PHE A 27 -19.04 21.31 -25.59
CA PHE A 27 -17.85 20.46 -25.65
C PHE A 27 -16.78 20.90 -24.65
N THR A 28 -16.53 22.21 -24.55
CA THR A 28 -15.59 22.78 -23.58
C THR A 28 -16.04 22.52 -22.15
N ALA A 29 -17.32 22.73 -21.85
CA ALA A 29 -17.89 22.43 -20.53
C ALA A 29 -17.77 20.92 -20.20
N ALA A 30 -18.09 20.03 -21.15
CA ALA A 30 -17.93 18.59 -20.97
C ALA A 30 -16.47 18.19 -20.74
N ALA A 31 -15.52 18.79 -21.47
CA ALA A 31 -14.09 18.54 -21.30
C ALA A 31 -13.56 18.99 -19.93
N ILE A 32 -14.01 20.17 -19.45
CA ILE A 32 -13.68 20.64 -18.10
C ILE A 32 -14.24 19.70 -17.05
N ILE A 33 -15.50 19.28 -17.18
CA ILE A 33 -16.14 18.33 -16.27
C ILE A 33 -15.38 17.00 -16.26
N LEU A 34 -14.99 16.48 -17.43
CA LEU A 34 -14.18 15.27 -17.57
C LEU A 34 -12.82 15.41 -16.88
N LEU A 35 -12.15 16.56 -17.03
CA LEU A 35 -10.87 16.85 -16.36
C LEU A 35 -11.03 16.88 -14.83
N VAL A 36 -12.08 17.52 -14.33
CA VAL A 36 -12.36 17.56 -12.89
C VAL A 36 -12.68 16.16 -12.35
N LEU A 37 -13.49 15.38 -13.08
CA LEU A 37 -13.82 13.99 -12.71
C LEU A 37 -12.59 13.08 -12.69
N THR A 38 -11.73 13.16 -13.71
CA THR A 38 -10.51 12.35 -13.78
C THR A 38 -9.52 12.73 -12.68
N PHE A 39 -9.38 14.02 -12.38
CA PHE A 39 -8.55 14.51 -11.28
C PHE A 39 -9.05 14.00 -9.92
N LEU A 40 -10.34 14.18 -9.62
CA LEU A 40 -10.94 13.68 -8.38
C LEU A 40 -10.81 12.16 -8.27
N SER A 41 -11.05 11.43 -9.36
CA SER A 41 -10.89 9.97 -9.40
C SER A 41 -9.46 9.55 -9.06
N GLY A 42 -8.44 10.23 -9.62
CA GLY A 42 -7.04 9.93 -9.32
C GLY A 42 -6.69 10.06 -7.83
N THR A 43 -7.19 11.09 -7.16
CA THR A 43 -6.98 11.27 -5.72
C THR A 43 -7.69 10.18 -4.89
N ALA A 44 -8.92 9.81 -5.27
CA ALA A 44 -9.67 8.75 -4.60
C ALA A 44 -9.01 7.37 -4.78
N PHE A 45 -8.55 7.05 -5.99
CA PHE A 45 -7.81 5.81 -6.25
C PHE A 45 -6.51 5.72 -5.45
N SER A 46 -5.78 6.83 -5.33
CA SER A 46 -4.55 6.88 -4.53
C SER A 46 -4.80 6.53 -3.06
N GLY A 47 -5.85 7.11 -2.46
CA GLY A 47 -6.21 6.82 -1.07
C GLY A 47 -6.72 5.39 -0.85
N ILE A 48 -7.41 4.79 -1.83
CA ILE A 48 -7.82 3.39 -1.78
C ILE A 48 -6.60 2.46 -1.86
N MET A 49 -5.68 2.76 -2.76
CA MET A 49 -4.48 1.95 -2.97
C MET A 49 -3.58 1.96 -1.72
N GLU A 50 -3.44 3.10 -1.06
CA GLU A 50 -2.70 3.17 0.20
C GLU A 50 -3.34 2.35 1.33
N LYS A 51 -4.68 2.37 1.44
CA LYS A 51 -5.39 1.52 2.42
C LYS A 51 -5.16 0.04 2.13
N LYS A 52 -5.16 -0.34 0.85
CA LYS A 52 -4.85 -1.71 0.44
C LYS A 52 -3.41 -2.09 0.80
N SER A 53 -2.41 -1.27 0.44
CA SER A 53 -1.01 -1.54 0.80
C SER A 53 -0.81 -1.70 2.30
N LEU A 54 -1.49 -0.89 3.12
CA LEU A 54 -1.43 -1.05 4.57
C LEU A 54 -2.00 -2.39 5.02
N HIS A 55 -3.19 -2.74 4.52
CA HIS A 55 -3.85 -3.99 4.88
C HIS A 55 -3.03 -5.23 4.46
N ASP A 56 -2.45 -5.18 3.25
CA ASP A 56 -1.57 -6.23 2.74
C ASP A 56 -0.29 -6.32 3.62
N ALA A 57 0.27 -5.19 4.06
CA ALA A 57 1.41 -5.17 4.98
C ALA A 57 1.07 -5.74 6.37
N GLU A 58 -0.10 -5.43 6.93
CA GLU A 58 -0.59 -6.01 8.18
C GLU A 58 -0.75 -7.54 8.06
N ALA A 59 -1.21 -8.04 6.92
CA ALA A 59 -1.31 -9.48 6.66
C ALA A 59 0.07 -10.16 6.61
N VAL A 60 1.07 -9.51 6.00
CA VAL A 60 2.47 -9.98 6.02
C VAL A 60 2.98 -10.06 7.46
N VAL A 61 2.79 -8.99 8.26
CA VAL A 61 3.24 -8.96 9.64
C VAL A 61 2.54 -10.02 10.49
N SER A 62 1.23 -10.18 10.34
CA SER A 62 0.46 -11.21 11.05
C SER A 62 0.99 -12.62 10.73
N THR A 63 1.39 -12.86 9.48
CA THR A 63 2.01 -14.13 9.06
C THR A 63 3.36 -14.34 9.75
N ILE A 64 4.22 -13.31 9.76
CA ILE A 64 5.52 -13.36 10.43
C ILE A 64 5.33 -13.60 11.94
N GLU A 65 4.42 -12.85 12.57
CA GLU A 65 4.16 -12.90 14.00
C GLU A 65 3.65 -14.26 14.45
N SER A 66 2.66 -14.84 13.76
CA SER A 66 2.13 -16.15 14.11
C SER A 66 3.20 -17.24 14.04
N ASN A 67 4.06 -17.21 13.01
CA ASN A 67 5.17 -18.15 12.88
C ASN A 67 6.26 -17.89 13.93
N ALA A 68 6.58 -16.62 14.20
CA ALA A 68 7.57 -16.23 15.20
C ALA A 68 7.15 -16.64 16.62
N GLU A 69 5.88 -16.44 16.97
CA GLU A 69 5.30 -16.90 18.23
C GLU A 69 5.43 -18.42 18.36
N MET A 70 5.02 -19.16 17.33
CA MET A 70 5.07 -20.62 17.32
C MET A 70 6.50 -21.14 17.52
N ILE A 71 7.49 -20.63 16.77
CA ILE A 71 8.87 -21.11 16.91
C ILE A 71 9.54 -20.65 18.20
N SER A 72 9.17 -19.48 18.72
CA SER A 72 9.68 -18.96 19.98
C SER A 72 9.14 -19.76 21.17
N ALA A 73 7.87 -20.12 21.15
CA ALA A 73 7.23 -20.94 22.18
C ALA A 73 7.85 -22.34 22.29
N ASN A 74 8.31 -22.90 21.15
CA ASN A 74 8.96 -24.21 21.09
C ASN A 74 10.44 -24.21 21.51
N GLY A 75 11.00 -23.07 21.92
CA GLY A 75 12.40 -22.96 22.30
C GLY A 75 13.35 -22.70 21.12
N ALA A 76 14.65 -22.68 21.39
CA ALA A 76 15.67 -22.44 20.37
C ALA A 76 15.93 -23.66 19.48
N GLY A 77 16.38 -23.41 18.25
CA GLY A 77 16.74 -24.42 17.25
C GLY A 77 15.67 -24.69 16.21
N ASN A 78 14.54 -23.98 16.23
CA ASN A 78 13.49 -24.09 15.23
C ASN A 78 13.77 -23.14 14.06
N ARG A 79 13.49 -23.60 12.83
CA ARG A 79 13.66 -22.80 11.62
C ARG A 79 12.48 -22.99 10.68
N ILE A 80 11.98 -21.89 10.13
CA ILE A 80 10.92 -21.87 9.11
C ILE A 80 11.33 -20.88 8.02
N THR A 81 11.03 -21.22 6.76
CA THR A 81 11.19 -20.30 5.62
C THR A 81 9.82 -19.83 5.19
N LEU A 82 9.66 -18.52 5.01
CA LEU A 82 8.44 -17.89 4.50
C LEU A 82 8.75 -17.11 3.24
N ASP A 83 7.83 -17.14 2.30
CA ASP A 83 7.83 -16.21 1.17
C ASP A 83 6.82 -15.10 1.53
N ILE A 84 7.29 -13.86 1.61
CA ILE A 84 6.49 -12.67 1.92
C ILE A 84 6.56 -11.67 0.77
N ASP A 85 5.47 -10.93 0.55
CA ASP A 85 5.40 -9.87 -0.44
C ASP A 85 5.10 -8.55 0.26
N VAL A 86 6.13 -7.70 0.41
CA VAL A 86 5.99 -6.39 1.05
C VAL A 86 5.45 -5.41 0.01
N PRO A 87 4.30 -4.77 0.26
CA PRO A 87 3.68 -3.88 -0.72
C PRO A 87 4.57 -2.70 -1.12
N GLU A 88 4.33 -2.19 -2.33
CA GLU A 88 4.96 -0.96 -2.81
C GLU A 88 4.82 0.20 -1.83
N LYS A 89 5.90 0.98 -1.67
CA LYS A 89 6.00 2.12 -0.73
C LYS A 89 5.79 1.75 0.74
N VAL A 90 5.99 0.48 1.10
CA VAL A 90 5.99 0.01 2.49
C VAL A 90 7.40 -0.42 2.89
N THR A 91 7.78 -0.12 4.12
CA THR A 91 8.96 -0.70 4.77
C THR A 91 8.55 -1.30 6.09
N LEU A 92 8.92 -2.56 6.30
CA LEU A 92 8.69 -3.29 7.53
C LEU A 92 9.97 -3.28 8.37
N VAL A 93 9.84 -2.93 9.65
CA VAL A 93 10.94 -3.03 10.61
C VAL A 93 10.52 -3.87 11.80
N LEU A 94 11.30 -4.89 12.10
CA LEU A 94 11.05 -5.87 13.15
C LEU A 94 12.13 -5.75 14.23
N GLY A 95 11.70 -5.64 15.48
CA GLY A 95 12.58 -5.59 16.65
C GLY A 95 12.88 -4.18 17.16
N ALA A 96 12.10 -3.17 16.82
CA ALA A 96 12.33 -1.82 17.33
C ALA A 96 11.06 -1.00 17.45
N VAL A 97 11.20 0.08 18.22
CA VAL A 97 10.30 1.23 18.21
C VAL A 97 10.88 2.27 17.24
N PRO A 98 10.04 2.97 16.46
CA PRO A 98 10.50 3.98 15.52
C PRO A 98 11.41 5.05 16.15
N GLY A 99 12.58 5.30 15.55
CA GLY A 99 13.55 6.27 16.02
C GLY A 99 14.29 5.86 17.30
N ARG A 100 14.14 4.59 17.72
CA ARG A 100 14.78 3.99 18.90
C ARG A 100 15.43 2.65 18.55
N GLU A 101 15.88 2.49 17.32
CA GLU A 101 16.53 1.27 16.83
C GLU A 101 17.83 0.98 17.61
N ASP A 102 18.48 2.02 18.14
CA ASP A 102 19.64 1.94 19.04
C ASP A 102 19.34 1.33 20.42
N LYS A 103 18.05 1.25 20.79
CA LYS A 103 17.58 0.66 22.07
C LYS A 103 17.34 -0.84 21.97
N TRP A 104 17.58 -1.45 20.82
CA TRP A 104 17.70 -2.90 20.73
C TRP A 104 18.78 -3.37 21.71
N PRO A 105 18.55 -4.38 22.56
CA PRO A 105 17.50 -5.39 22.50
C PRO A 105 16.33 -5.18 23.46
N GLY A 106 16.19 -4.00 24.07
CA GLY A 106 15.09 -3.68 24.98
C GLY A 106 13.76 -3.65 24.25
N ASP A 107 13.75 -3.03 23.07
CA ASP A 107 12.57 -2.83 22.24
C ASP A 107 12.34 -3.96 21.21
N ALA A 108 13.02 -5.11 21.36
CA ALA A 108 13.02 -6.21 20.40
C ALA A 108 11.66 -6.89 20.18
N ARG A 109 10.69 -6.67 21.07
CA ARG A 109 9.32 -7.19 20.93
C ARG A 109 8.41 -6.26 20.13
N ASN A 110 8.94 -5.16 19.59
CA ASN A 110 8.15 -4.23 18.82
C ASN A 110 8.43 -4.39 17.33
N TYR A 111 7.47 -3.96 16.52
CA TYR A 111 7.64 -3.79 15.09
C TYR A 111 6.93 -2.51 14.65
N TYR A 112 7.27 -2.04 13.47
CA TYR A 112 6.53 -0.96 12.84
C TYR A 112 6.55 -1.06 11.32
N ILE A 113 5.52 -0.48 10.72
CA ILE A 113 5.29 -0.40 9.29
C ILE A 113 5.39 1.08 8.92
N ILE A 114 6.27 1.42 7.97
CA ILE A 114 6.38 2.76 7.40
C ILE A 114 5.68 2.75 6.04
N THR A 115 4.79 3.72 5.81
CA THR A 115 4.25 4.06 4.49
C THR A 115 4.52 5.53 4.17
N ASP A 116 4.26 5.96 2.93
CA ASP A 116 4.46 7.36 2.50
C ASP A 116 3.73 8.41 3.38
N SER A 117 2.59 8.07 4.00
CA SER A 117 1.79 9.03 4.78
C SER A 117 1.76 8.77 6.29
N LYS A 118 2.11 7.55 6.73
CA LYS A 118 1.88 7.12 8.12
C LYS A 118 2.87 6.07 8.56
N GLN A 119 2.96 5.93 9.87
CA GLN A 119 3.72 4.89 10.53
C GLN A 119 2.81 4.19 11.53
N LEU A 120 2.77 2.86 11.48
CA LEU A 120 2.04 2.03 12.44
C LEU A 120 3.02 1.23 13.28
N MET A 121 2.77 1.12 14.57
CA MET A 121 3.58 0.34 15.51
C MET A 121 2.72 -0.77 16.11
N GLY A 122 3.34 -1.93 16.35
CA GLY A 122 2.75 -3.02 17.10
C GLY A 122 3.75 -3.70 18.01
N GLU A 123 3.24 -4.53 18.90
CA GLU A 123 4.01 -5.37 19.82
C GLU A 123 3.77 -6.83 19.45
N SER A 124 4.80 -7.66 19.56
CA SER A 124 4.78 -9.08 19.28
C SER A 124 5.12 -9.89 20.54
N PRO A 125 4.53 -11.08 20.72
CA PRO A 125 4.94 -11.99 21.78
C PRO A 125 6.40 -12.46 21.61
N ALA A 126 6.93 -12.51 20.39
CA ALA A 126 8.31 -12.89 20.09
C ALA A 126 9.25 -11.68 20.07
N ALA A 127 10.52 -11.88 20.46
CA ALA A 127 11.55 -10.86 20.32
C ALA A 127 12.30 -11.04 19.00
N TYR A 128 12.30 -10.04 18.14
CA TYR A 128 12.92 -10.08 16.81
C TYR A 128 14.38 -9.62 16.82
N SER A 129 15.13 -10.13 15.84
CA SER A 129 16.48 -9.67 15.55
C SER A 129 16.85 -9.89 14.07
N ASN A 130 17.86 -9.17 13.59
CA ASN A 130 18.54 -9.46 12.33
C ASN A 130 19.37 -10.77 12.37
N GLU A 131 20.00 -11.09 11.23
CA GLU A 131 20.86 -12.26 11.04
C GLU A 131 22.06 -12.35 12.00
N TYR A 132 22.54 -11.21 12.51
CA TYR A 132 23.72 -11.13 13.37
C TYR A 132 23.38 -11.11 14.86
N LEU A 133 22.10 -11.19 15.21
CA LEU A 133 21.65 -11.14 16.61
C LEU A 133 22.11 -9.86 17.33
N ASN A 134 22.11 -8.72 16.63
CA ASN A 134 22.64 -7.45 17.14
C ASN A 134 21.79 -6.21 16.79
N GLY A 135 20.60 -6.38 16.21
CA GLY A 135 19.78 -5.25 15.79
C GLY A 135 18.48 -5.68 15.12
N THR A 136 17.84 -4.74 14.44
CA THR A 136 16.52 -4.89 13.80
C THR A 136 16.62 -5.54 12.42
N ALA A 137 15.58 -6.28 12.04
CA ALA A 137 15.41 -6.75 10.67
C ALA A 137 14.56 -5.76 9.89
N VAL A 138 14.96 -5.43 8.66
CA VAL A 138 14.31 -4.43 7.81
C VAL A 138 14.04 -5.03 6.43
N PHE A 139 12.81 -4.88 5.96
CA PHE A 139 12.39 -5.33 4.64
C PHE A 139 11.74 -4.17 3.89
N GLY A 140 12.28 -3.84 2.72
CA GLY A 140 11.70 -2.87 1.80
C GLY A 140 10.56 -3.48 0.97
N PRO A 141 10.06 -2.77 -0.04
CA PRO A 141 9.06 -3.32 -0.97
C PRO A 141 9.61 -4.48 -1.81
N GLY A 142 8.73 -5.45 -2.11
CA GLY A 142 8.99 -6.55 -3.02
C GLY A 142 8.81 -7.94 -2.39
N ASN A 143 9.16 -8.96 -3.18
CA ASN A 143 9.13 -10.34 -2.73
C ASN A 143 10.40 -10.68 -1.96
N HIS A 144 10.25 -11.18 -0.74
CA HIS A 144 11.34 -11.63 0.10
C HIS A 144 11.11 -13.08 0.50
N ARG A 145 12.13 -13.92 0.29
CA ARG A 145 12.19 -15.24 0.92
C ARG A 145 12.98 -15.11 2.21
N ILE A 146 12.28 -15.15 3.34
CA ILE A 146 12.88 -14.95 4.66
C ILE A 146 12.96 -16.25 5.45
N VAL A 147 13.97 -16.34 6.31
CA VAL A 147 14.15 -17.39 7.29
C VAL A 147 13.88 -16.84 8.67
N LEU A 148 12.97 -17.48 9.39
CA LEU A 148 12.72 -17.30 10.81
C LEU A 148 13.47 -18.38 11.57
N GLU A 149 14.38 -18.00 12.45
CA GLU A 149 15.16 -18.95 13.26
C GLU A 149 15.11 -18.58 14.74
N SER A 150 14.62 -19.49 15.58
CA SER A 150 14.61 -19.28 17.03
C SER A 150 15.99 -19.56 17.60
N VAL A 151 16.62 -18.54 18.19
CA VAL A 151 17.96 -18.62 18.77
C VAL A 151 17.96 -18.09 20.18
N LYS A 152 18.55 -18.85 21.09
CA LYS A 152 18.77 -18.40 22.46
C LYS A 152 20.03 -17.56 22.52
N ARG A 153 19.90 -16.29 22.90
CA ARG A 153 21.06 -15.42 23.07
C ARG A 153 21.75 -15.71 24.40
N THR A 154 23.06 -15.90 24.35
CA THR A 154 23.88 -16.25 25.53
C THR A 154 23.96 -15.12 26.56
N THR A 155 23.94 -13.85 26.11
CA THR A 155 24.14 -12.68 26.99
C THR A 155 23.02 -12.47 28.00
N ASP A 156 21.76 -12.69 27.60
CA ASP A 156 20.59 -12.40 28.43
C ASP A 156 19.59 -13.58 28.50
N ASN A 157 19.99 -14.75 27.98
CA ASN A 157 19.26 -16.01 28.09
C ASN A 157 17.84 -15.97 27.47
N ARG A 158 17.51 -14.93 26.70
CA ARG A 158 16.24 -14.76 25.99
C ARG A 158 16.25 -15.48 24.64
N ILE A 159 15.08 -15.94 24.22
CA ILE A 159 14.88 -16.48 22.87
C ILE A 159 14.54 -15.30 21.95
N PHE A 160 15.28 -15.23 20.85
CA PHE A 160 15.03 -14.31 19.75
C PHE A 160 14.63 -15.09 18.52
N VAL A 161 13.79 -14.47 17.70
CA VAL A 161 13.52 -14.89 16.34
C VAL A 161 14.40 -14.05 15.43
N LYS A 162 15.46 -14.68 14.91
CA LYS A 162 16.30 -14.10 13.87
C LYS A 162 15.54 -14.12 12.56
N ILE A 163 15.59 -13.02 11.83
CA ILE A 163 14.92 -12.85 10.54
C ILE A 163 15.93 -12.35 9.53
N TYR A 164 16.08 -13.07 8.42
CA TYR A 164 17.04 -12.79 7.37
C TYR A 164 16.59 -13.36 6.03
N GLU A 165 17.09 -12.83 4.93
CA GLU A 165 16.81 -13.38 3.60
C GLU A 165 17.60 -14.68 3.35
N ASN A 166 16.98 -15.63 2.65
CA ASN A 166 17.61 -16.90 2.26
C ASN A 166 18.32 -16.82 0.92
#